data_AF-A0A958KNW6-F1
#
_entry.id   AF-A0A958KNW6-F1
#
_cell.length_a   1.000
_cell.length_b   1.000
_cell.length_c   1.000
_cell.angle_alpha   90.00
_cell.angle_beta   90.00
_cell.angle_gamma   90.00
#
_symmetry.space_group_name_H-M   'P 1'
#
loop_
_entity.id
_entity.type
_entity.pdbx_description
1 polymer ?
#
loop_
_entity_poly.entity_id
_entity_poly.type
_entity_poly.pdbx_seq_one_letter_code
_entity_poly.pdbx_strand_id
1 'polypeptide(L)'
;MSKLEAVFVPFSAGHPALLTVNGHRLLLVATEADDLNGQLGLFDAEELREVHIDEAIEDTLAQLGGDGQAGVVVVPPGASAFDVIESLHSELPWVH
;
A
#
# COMPACT_ATOMS: atom_id res chain seq x y z
N MET A 1 -16.69 7.27 -13.85
CA MET A 1 -15.48 6.93 -13.06
C MET A 1 -14.87 5.73 -13.75
N SER A 2 -13.65 5.86 -14.26
CA SER A 2 -12.94 4.75 -14.90
C SER A 2 -12.76 3.64 -13.87
N LYS A 3 -13.05 2.39 -14.25
CA LYS A 3 -12.81 1.23 -13.39
C LYS A 3 -11.30 1.16 -13.13
N LEU A 4 -10.88 1.00 -11.88
CA LEU A 4 -9.48 0.77 -11.57
C LEU A 4 -9.13 -0.65 -12.04
N GLU A 5 -8.22 -0.78 -12.99
CA GLU A 5 -7.87 -2.08 -13.62
C GLU A 5 -6.68 -2.76 -12.94
N ALA A 6 -5.80 -1.98 -12.32
CA ALA A 6 -4.64 -2.48 -11.60
C ALA A 6 -4.22 -1.54 -10.46
N VAL A 7 -3.42 -2.08 -9.54
CA VAL A 7 -2.69 -1.34 -8.51
C VAL A 7 -1.23 -1.76 -8.51
N PHE A 8 -0.36 -0.85 -8.08
CA PHE A 8 1.05 -1.09 -7.89
C PHE A 8 1.31 -1.39 -6.42
N VAL A 9 2.01 -2.49 -6.17
CA VAL A 9 2.25 -3.04 -4.84
C VAL A 9 3.75 -3.27 -4.67
N PRO A 10 4.37 -2.76 -3.60
CA PRO A 10 5.76 -3.04 -3.30
C PRO A 10 5.92 -4.48 -2.82
N PHE A 11 6.96 -5.16 -3.27
CA PHE A 11 7.27 -6.56 -2.92
C PHE A 11 8.70 -6.71 -2.40
N SER A 12 8.88 -7.64 -1.47
CA SER A 12 10.17 -8.04 -0.92
C SER A 12 10.18 -9.55 -0.74
N ALA A 13 11.23 -10.26 -1.18
CA ALA A 13 11.34 -11.72 -1.06
C ALA A 13 10.08 -12.49 -1.52
N GLY A 14 9.43 -12.01 -2.59
CA GLY A 14 8.24 -12.64 -3.18
C GLY A 14 6.91 -12.40 -2.47
N HIS A 15 6.86 -11.55 -1.44
CA HIS A 15 5.64 -11.20 -0.71
C HIS A 15 5.39 -9.68 -0.72
N PRO A 16 4.13 -9.21 -0.58
CA PRO A 16 3.85 -7.78 -0.41
C PRO A 16 4.65 -7.21 0.77
N ALA A 17 5.33 -6.10 0.53
CA ALA A 17 6.14 -5.43 1.52
C ALA A 17 5.24 -4.64 2.48
N LEU A 18 5.33 -4.97 3.77
CA LEU A 18 4.51 -4.37 4.81
C LEU A 18 5.35 -3.42 5.65
N LEU A 19 4.78 -2.27 5.97
CA LEU A 19 5.36 -1.31 6.90
C LEU A 19 4.62 -1.37 8.24
N THR A 20 5.31 -0.99 9.31
CA THR A 20 4.68 -0.83 10.63
C THR A 20 4.61 0.64 10.99
N VAL A 21 3.40 1.17 11.12
CA VAL A 21 3.15 2.56 11.54
C VAL A 21 2.41 2.53 12.86
N ASN A 22 3.01 3.11 13.91
CA ASN A 22 2.46 3.15 15.26
C ASN A 22 1.98 1.77 15.78
N GLY A 23 2.67 0.69 15.42
CA GLY A 23 2.33 -0.69 15.83
C GLY A 23 1.31 -1.41 14.92
N HIS A 24 0.81 -0.75 13.89
CA HIS A 24 -0.10 -1.33 12.90
C HIS A 24 0.66 -1.73 11.63
N ARG A 25 0.40 -2.95 11.15
CA ARG A 25 0.92 -3.44 9.88
C ARG A 25 0.07 -2.87 8.75
N LEU A 26 0.71 -2.19 7.81
CA LEU A 26 0.06 -1.59 6.65
C LEU A 26 0.72 -2.07 5.37
N LEU A 27 -0.09 -2.19 4.32
CA LEU A 27 0.34 -2.29 2.94
C LEU A 27 -0.04 -0.99 2.24
N LEU A 28 0.96 -0.28 1.70
CA LEU A 28 0.69 0.85 0.81
C LEU A 28 0.62 0.33 -0.63
N VAL A 29 -0.44 0.70 -1.33
CA VAL A 29 -0.63 0.43 -2.76
C VAL A 29 -0.88 1.75 -3.48
N ALA A 30 -0.47 1.85 -4.74
CA ALA A 30 -0.71 3.05 -5.54
C ALA A 30 -1.48 2.71 -6.82
N THR A 31 -2.16 3.71 -7.38
CA THR A 31 -2.79 3.59 -8.69
C THR A 31 -1.82 3.88 -9.83
N GLU A 32 -0.70 4.54 -9.54
CA GLU A 32 0.37 4.85 -10.49
C GLU A 32 1.72 4.37 -9.92
N ALA A 33 2.58 3.83 -10.79
CA ALA A 33 3.86 3.27 -10.37
C ALA A 33 4.80 4.33 -9.76
N ASP A 34 4.77 5.54 -10.33
CA ASP A 34 5.66 6.65 -9.96
C ASP A 34 5.43 7.16 -8.53
N ASP A 35 4.22 6.98 -7.99
CA ASP A 35 3.89 7.33 -6.61
C ASP A 35 4.68 6.48 -5.57
N LEU A 36 5.19 5.30 -5.97
CA LEU A 36 5.95 4.38 -5.11
C LEU A 36 7.38 4.09 -5.58
N ASN A 37 7.69 4.23 -6.87
CA ASN A 37 8.96 3.78 -7.47
C ASN A 37 10.20 4.42 -6.82
N GLY A 38 10.13 5.70 -6.45
CA GLY A 38 11.24 6.41 -5.79
C GLY A 38 11.37 6.10 -4.30
N GLN A 39 10.49 5.27 -3.75
CA GLN A 39 10.27 5.14 -2.30
C GLN A 39 10.26 3.69 -1.82
N LEU A 40 10.66 2.72 -2.66
CA LEU A 40 10.74 1.31 -2.29
C LEU A 40 11.59 1.05 -1.03
N GLY A 41 12.63 1.86 -0.81
CA GLY A 41 13.44 1.80 0.40
C GLY A 41 12.70 2.10 1.70
N LEU A 42 11.56 2.81 1.66
CA LEU A 42 10.71 3.03 2.84
C LEU A 42 9.99 1.76 3.31
N PHE A 43 9.80 0.80 2.40
CA PHE A 43 9.03 -0.42 2.62
C PHE A 43 9.93 -1.66 2.79
N ASP A 44 11.26 -1.49 2.76
CA ASP A 44 12.22 -2.59 2.59
C ASP A 44 11.87 -3.48 1.38
N ALA A 45 11.35 -2.83 0.32
CA ALA A 45 10.90 -3.47 -0.91
C ALA A 45 12.02 -3.51 -1.94
N GLU A 46 12.09 -4.61 -2.67
CA GLU A 46 13.07 -4.87 -3.72
C GLU A 46 12.52 -4.48 -5.09
N GLU A 47 11.20 -4.56 -5.26
CA GLU A 47 10.54 -4.29 -6.54
C GLU A 47 9.11 -3.78 -6.37
N LEU A 48 8.59 -3.17 -7.43
CA LEU A 48 7.19 -2.78 -7.56
C LEU A 48 6.51 -3.72 -8.57
N ARG A 49 5.37 -4.29 -8.19
CA ARG A 49 4.60 -5.19 -9.05
C ARG A 49 3.23 -4.60 -9.33
N GLU A 50 2.82 -4.70 -10.58
CA GLU A 50 1.46 -4.40 -11.01
C GLU A 50 0.56 -5.62 -10.71
N VAL A 51 -0.53 -5.39 -9.99
CA VAL A 51 -1.52 -6.40 -9.62
C VAL A 51 -2.84 -6.03 -10.27
N HIS A 52 -3.33 -6.90 -11.14
CA HIS A 52 -4.58 -6.70 -11.86
C HIS A 52 -5.78 -6.96 -10.96
N ILE A 53 -6.83 -6.16 -11.13
CA ILE A 53 -8.09 -6.27 -10.40
C ILE A 53 -9.09 -7.00 -11.29
N ASP A 54 -9.09 -8.32 -11.20
CA ASP A 54 -10.00 -9.19 -11.95
C ASP A 54 -11.39 -9.30 -11.29
N GLU A 55 -11.45 -9.10 -9.97
CA GLU A 55 -12.65 -9.20 -9.13
C GLU A 55 -13.06 -7.81 -8.58
N ALA A 56 -13.85 -7.77 -7.50
CA ALA A 56 -14.09 -6.53 -6.78
C ALA A 56 -12.78 -6.03 -6.17
N ILE A 57 -12.52 -4.72 -6.25
CA ILE A 57 -11.29 -4.12 -5.74
C ILE A 57 -11.10 -4.42 -4.25
N GLU A 58 -12.18 -4.44 -3.48
CA GLU A 58 -12.15 -4.75 -2.05
C GLU A 58 -11.61 -6.17 -1.79
N ASP A 59 -11.97 -7.14 -2.62
CA ASP A 59 -11.53 -8.54 -2.48
C ASP A 59 -10.05 -8.67 -2.82
N THR A 60 -9.59 -8.03 -3.90
CA THR A 60 -8.17 -7.99 -4.28
C THR A 60 -7.33 -7.34 -3.18
N LEU A 61 -7.76 -6.20 -2.65
CA LEU A 61 -7.04 -5.51 -1.58
C LEU A 61 -7.04 -6.33 -0.27
N ALA A 62 -8.15 -6.98 0.07
CA ALA A 62 -8.22 -7.86 1.24
C ALA A 62 -7.25 -9.05 1.13
N GLN A 63 -7.12 -9.64 -0.05
CA GLN A 63 -6.15 -10.71 -0.32
C GLN A 63 -4.70 -10.20 -0.19
N LEU A 64 -4.39 -9.02 -0.74
CA LEU A 64 -3.08 -8.40 -0.63
C LEU A 64 -2.70 -8.05 0.82
N GLY A 65 -3.68 -7.66 1.64
CA GLY A 65 -3.52 -7.42 3.08
C GLY A 65 -3.27 -8.68 3.92
N GLY A 66 -3.26 -9.87 3.31
CA GLY A 66 -2.91 -11.13 3.96
C GLY A 66 -3.89 -11.55 5.06
N ASP A 67 -5.11 -11.95 4.67
CA ASP A 67 -6.19 -12.45 5.54
C ASP A 67 -6.46 -11.58 6.79
N GLY A 68 -6.40 -10.25 6.62
CA GLY A 68 -6.76 -9.29 7.67
C GLY A 68 -5.68 -9.01 8.71
N GLN A 69 -4.43 -9.39 8.46
CA GLN A 69 -3.30 -9.06 9.35
C GLN A 69 -2.66 -7.70 9.06
N ALA A 70 -3.00 -7.06 7.94
CA ALA A 70 -2.55 -5.71 7.60
C ALA A 70 -3.70 -4.85 7.07
N GLY A 71 -3.70 -3.57 7.43
CA GLY A 71 -4.55 -2.58 6.78
C GLY A 71 -3.99 -2.21 5.40
N VAL A 72 -4.86 -1.96 4.43
CA VAL A 72 -4.42 -1.52 3.11
C VAL A 72 -4.69 -0.04 2.96
N VAL A 73 -3.67 0.72 2.56
CA VAL A 73 -3.73 2.14 2.31
C VAL A 73 -3.49 2.37 0.83
N VAL A 74 -4.46 3.01 0.17
CA VAL A 74 -4.32 3.44 -1.21
C VAL A 74 -3.71 4.84 -1.22
N VAL A 75 -2.52 4.96 -1.80
CA VAL A 75 -1.85 6.25 -2.01
C VAL A 75 -2.67 7.06 -3.02
N PRO A 76 -3.09 8.28 -2.66
CA PRO A 76 -3.79 9.16 -3.60
C PRO A 76 -2.89 9.49 -4.81
N PRO A 77 -3.45 9.62 -6.03
CA PRO A 77 -2.67 9.98 -7.21
C PRO A 77 -1.90 11.29 -7.00
N GLY A 78 -0.60 11.28 -7.32
CA GLY A 78 0.28 12.44 -7.17
C GLY A 78 0.66 12.78 -5.73
N ALA A 79 0.27 11.97 -4.75
CA ALA A 79 0.78 12.04 -3.40
C ALA A 79 2.03 11.16 -3.25
N SER A 80 3.02 11.68 -2.54
CA SER A 80 4.21 10.93 -2.15
C SER A 80 3.83 9.93 -1.03
N ALA A 81 4.29 8.68 -1.14
CA ALA A 81 4.04 7.69 -0.10
C ALA A 81 4.66 8.08 1.25
N PHE A 82 5.77 8.82 1.24
CA PHE A 82 6.36 9.44 2.44
C PHE A 82 5.37 10.38 3.14
N ASP A 83 4.67 11.25 2.39
CA ASP A 83 3.71 12.20 2.96
C ASP A 83 2.50 11.46 3.55
N VAL A 84 2.07 10.36 2.91
CA VAL A 84 1.03 9.48 3.44
C VAL A 84 1.48 8.83 4.73
N ILE A 85 2.71 8.32 4.80
CA ILE A 85 3.26 7.71 6.01
C ILE A 85 3.38 8.73 7.15
N GLU A 86 3.88 9.95 6.88
CA GLU A 86 3.91 11.02 7.88
C GLU A 86 2.51 11.43 8.35
N SER A 87 1.56 11.53 7.43
CA SER A 87 0.15 11.77 7.75
C SER A 87 -0.40 10.67 8.64
N LEU A 88 -0.14 9.40 8.34
CA LEU A 88 -0.55 8.28 9.20
C LEU A 88 0.11 8.35 10.58
N HIS A 89 1.40 8.70 10.67
CA HIS A 89 2.05 8.86 11.98
C HIS A 89 1.41 9.96 12.84
N SER A 90 0.99 11.08 12.21
CA SER A 90 0.40 12.23 12.87
C SER A 90 -1.10 12.08 13.18
N GLU A 91 -1.84 11.39 12.32
CA GLU A 91 -3.28 11.18 12.47
C GLU A 91 -3.64 9.88 13.20
N LEU A 92 -2.65 9.06 13.59
CA LEU A 92 -2.88 7.84 14.36
C LEU A 92 -2.62 7.98 15.88
N PRO A 93 -3.54 8.55 16.69
CA PRO A 93 -3.71 8.20 18.10
C PRO A 93 -4.95 7.32 18.26
N TRP A 94 -4.97 6.09 17.74
CA TRP A 94 -6.14 5.20 17.87
C TRP A 94 -5.92 4.13 18.94
N VAL A 95 -5.83 4.53 20.22
CA VAL A 95 -6.36 3.75 21.37
C VAL A 95 -6.59 4.70 22.56
N HIS A 96 -7.86 4.98 22.87
CA HIS A 96 -8.32 5.16 24.25
C HIS A 96 -9.55 4.28 24.46
#